data_AF-A0A944QC46-F1
#
_entry.id   AF-A0A944QC46-F1
#
_cell.length_a   1.000
_cell.length_b   1.000
_cell.length_c   1.000
_cell.angle_alpha   90.00
_cell.angle_beta   90.00
_cell.angle_gamma   90.00
#
_symmetry.space_group_name_H-M   'P 1'
#
loop_
_entity.id
_entity.type
_entity.pdbx_description
1 polymer ?
#
loop_
_entity_poly.entity_id
_entity_poly.type
_entity_poly.pdbx_seq_one_letter_code
_entity_poly.pdbx_strand_id
1 'polypeptide(L)'
;MKNFARPLTASALFTVMALTACSAPTAGSAPSSSSSGDSSSSPSAAPATSASNGAFGGFATAEEACATISEQATGASLWPMSAAQGKTAELEQKKAELSDTVKRVPDTLKADFTRLNEVAVAGLSDQTVYSSGKFQEAMAPVTKWLASNCA
;
A
#
# COMPACT_ATOMS: atom_id res chain seq x y z
N MET A 1 -1.97 56.12 24.31
CA MET A 1 -1.31 56.84 23.20
C MET A 1 -0.09 56.01 22.76
N LYS A 2 0.17 55.94 21.44
CA LYS A 2 1.47 55.73 20.74
C LYS A 2 2.70 55.29 21.59
N ASN A 3 3.46 54.25 21.22
CA ASN A 3 4.39 54.29 20.07
C ASN A 3 5.03 52.92 19.70
N PHE A 4 5.36 52.76 18.40
CA PHE A 4 6.50 52.06 17.74
C PHE A 4 7.11 50.73 18.28
N ALA A 5 7.60 49.76 17.48
CA ALA A 5 7.52 49.50 16.03
C ALA A 5 8.00 48.05 15.72
N ARG A 6 7.66 47.54 14.51
CA ARG A 6 8.32 46.40 13.81
C ARG A 6 9.74 46.84 13.33
N PRO A 7 10.65 45.99 12.79
CA PRO A 7 10.44 44.79 11.95
C PRO A 7 11.01 43.51 12.64
N LEU A 8 11.44 42.38 12.05
CA LEU A 8 11.80 41.97 10.68
C LEU A 8 11.33 40.52 10.33
N THR A 9 11.83 40.02 9.20
CA THR A 9 11.61 38.74 8.49
C THR A 9 12.52 37.59 8.92
N ALA A 10 12.01 36.35 8.86
CA ALA A 10 12.80 35.15 8.55
C ALA A 10 12.06 34.34 7.47
N SER A 11 12.63 34.27 6.27
CA SER A 11 12.04 33.56 5.13
C SER A 11 12.42 32.08 5.17
N ALA A 12 11.45 31.19 5.42
CA ALA A 12 11.63 29.76 5.21
C ALA A 12 11.24 29.41 3.76
N LEU A 13 12.18 28.85 3.01
CA LEU A 13 12.00 28.46 1.61
C LEU A 13 11.06 27.24 1.52
N PHE A 14 9.95 27.38 0.79
CA PHE A 14 9.13 26.24 0.39
C PHE A 14 9.74 25.58 -0.85
N THR A 15 10.35 24.41 -0.67
CA THR A 15 10.81 23.57 -1.77
C THR A 15 9.60 22.96 -2.48
N VAL A 16 9.23 23.50 -3.64
CA VAL A 16 8.21 22.91 -4.50
C VAL A 16 8.77 21.64 -5.14
N MET A 17 8.22 20.49 -4.74
CA MET A 17 8.48 19.21 -5.41
C MET A 17 7.70 19.19 -6.73
N ALA A 18 8.39 19.45 -7.84
CA ALA A 18 7.77 19.45 -9.16
C ALA A 18 7.49 18.00 -9.61
N LEU A 19 6.21 17.64 -9.75
CA LEU A 19 5.82 16.38 -10.39
C LEU A 19 6.11 16.49 -11.90
N THR A 20 7.23 15.92 -12.35
CA THR A 20 7.54 15.78 -13.78
C THR A 20 6.73 14.63 -14.39
N ALA A 21 5.43 14.84 -14.56
CA ALA A 21 4.57 13.97 -15.36
C ALA A 21 4.58 14.45 -16.83
N CYS A 22 5.51 13.94 -17.65
CA CYS A 22 5.34 13.94 -19.10
C CYS A 22 6.25 12.91 -19.79
N SER A 23 5.65 11.90 -20.42
CA SER A 23 6.26 11.10 -21.48
C SER A 23 5.16 10.51 -22.36
N ALA A 24 4.64 11.35 -23.25
CA ALA A 24 3.74 10.95 -24.33
C ALA A 24 4.56 10.38 -25.51
N PRO A 25 3.95 9.62 -26.45
CA PRO A 25 4.68 8.60 -27.21
C PRO A 25 5.49 9.16 -28.38
N THR A 26 6.64 8.52 -28.66
CA THR A 26 7.32 8.65 -29.95
C THR A 26 6.82 7.57 -30.91
N ALA A 27 6.45 7.97 -32.12
CA ALA A 27 6.01 7.07 -33.18
C ALA A 27 6.91 7.24 -34.40
N GLY A 28 7.31 6.12 -35.01
CA GLY A 28 7.88 6.11 -36.36
C GLY A 28 9.37 5.82 -36.47
N SER A 29 9.72 4.53 -36.58
CA SER A 29 10.80 4.06 -37.46
C SER A 29 10.61 2.58 -37.76
N ALA A 30 10.59 2.24 -39.04
CA ALA A 30 10.54 0.88 -39.56
C ALA A 30 11.12 0.86 -40.99
N PRO A 31 11.53 -0.29 -41.55
CA PRO A 31 12.05 -1.50 -40.89
C PRO A 31 13.48 -1.84 -41.39
N SER A 32 14.13 -2.81 -40.76
CA SER A 32 15.26 -3.53 -41.38
C SER A 32 15.19 -5.01 -41.01
N SER A 33 15.04 -5.84 -42.03
CA SER A 33 14.90 -7.30 -41.92
C SER A 33 16.23 -7.95 -41.55
N SER A 34 16.21 -9.02 -40.74
CA SER A 34 16.52 -10.39 -41.21
C SER A 34 16.68 -11.42 -40.08
N SER A 35 15.89 -12.50 -40.19
CA SER A 35 16.28 -13.90 -39.97
C SER A 35 16.56 -14.48 -38.57
N SER A 36 15.59 -15.31 -38.16
CA SER A 36 15.78 -16.71 -37.71
C SER A 36 16.32 -16.99 -36.30
N GLY A 37 15.48 -17.64 -35.48
CA GLY A 37 15.85 -18.21 -34.18
C GLY A 37 14.66 -18.83 -33.46
N ASP A 38 14.13 -19.95 -33.97
CA ASP A 38 13.09 -20.72 -33.27
C ASP A 38 13.66 -21.37 -32.01
N SER A 39 13.02 -21.12 -30.86
CA SER A 39 13.00 -22.02 -29.71
C SER A 39 11.94 -21.55 -28.71
N SER A 40 10.74 -22.12 -28.80
CA SER A 40 9.76 -22.01 -27.73
C SER A 40 10.31 -22.64 -26.45
N SER A 41 10.25 -21.93 -25.34
CA SER A 41 10.47 -22.50 -24.00
C SER A 41 9.47 -21.90 -23.04
N SER A 42 8.43 -22.68 -22.75
CA SER A 42 7.37 -22.32 -21.80
C SER A 42 7.96 -22.03 -20.42
N PRO A 43 7.46 -21.01 -19.69
CA PRO A 43 7.72 -20.92 -18.26
C PRO A 43 7.03 -22.10 -17.59
N SER A 44 7.80 -23.16 -17.30
CA SER A 44 7.33 -24.26 -16.47
C SER A 44 6.96 -23.69 -15.11
N ALA A 45 5.71 -23.90 -14.70
CA ALA A 45 5.28 -23.59 -13.33
C ALA A 45 6.06 -24.50 -12.37
N ALA A 46 7.14 -23.95 -11.80
CA ALA A 46 7.85 -24.61 -10.72
C ALA A 46 6.87 -24.79 -9.54
N PRO A 47 6.83 -25.97 -8.90
CA PRO A 47 5.94 -26.19 -7.76
C PRO A 47 6.31 -25.20 -6.66
N ALA A 48 5.31 -24.77 -5.89
CA ALA A 48 5.52 -23.89 -4.75
C ALA A 48 6.42 -24.59 -3.72
N THR A 49 7.74 -24.33 -3.81
CA THR A 49 8.64 -24.53 -2.68
C THR A 49 8.05 -23.75 -1.51
N SER A 50 7.96 -24.42 -0.36
CA SER A 50 7.61 -23.76 0.90
C SER A 50 8.71 -22.76 1.20
N ALA A 51 8.57 -21.55 0.66
CA ALA A 51 9.47 -20.46 0.91
C ALA A 51 9.48 -20.24 2.41
N SER A 52 10.65 -20.41 3.03
CA SER A 52 10.90 -19.89 4.37
C SER A 52 10.63 -18.38 4.28
N ASN A 53 9.43 -17.98 4.68
CA ASN A 53 8.99 -16.58 4.62
C ASN A 53 10.08 -15.75 5.32
N GLY A 54 10.72 -14.86 4.56
CA GLY A 54 11.83 -14.07 5.09
C GLY A 54 11.36 -13.08 6.14
N ALA A 55 12.24 -12.18 6.58
CA ALA A 55 11.83 -11.06 7.45
C ALA A 55 10.63 -10.25 6.89
N PHE A 56 10.45 -10.29 5.56
CA PHE A 56 9.39 -9.65 4.81
C PHE A 56 8.33 -10.61 4.24
N GLY A 57 8.29 -11.88 4.67
CA GLY A 57 7.25 -12.83 4.26
C GLY A 57 7.35 -13.24 2.78
N GLY A 58 6.21 -13.23 2.09
CA GLY A 58 6.02 -13.57 0.67
C GLY A 58 6.10 -12.36 -0.28
N PHE A 59 6.92 -11.37 0.09
CA PHE A 59 7.26 -10.19 -0.72
C PHE A 59 8.71 -10.33 -1.22
N ALA A 60 8.99 -9.86 -2.44
CA ALA A 60 10.31 -10.02 -3.07
C ALA A 60 11.37 -9.10 -2.47
N THR A 61 10.97 -7.91 -1.99
CA THR A 61 11.87 -6.96 -1.32
C THR A 61 11.24 -6.34 -0.08
N ALA A 62 12.08 -5.67 0.72
CA ALA A 62 11.62 -4.87 1.86
C ALA A 62 10.70 -3.73 1.42
N GLU A 63 11.03 -3.03 0.34
CA GLU A 63 10.23 -1.93 -0.20
C GLU A 63 8.86 -2.42 -0.67
N GLU A 64 8.76 -3.57 -1.35
CA GLU A 64 7.48 -4.15 -1.78
C GLU A 64 6.60 -4.49 -0.57
N ALA A 65 7.18 -5.10 0.47
CA ALA A 65 6.47 -5.43 1.70
C ALA A 65 5.97 -4.16 2.41
N CYS A 66 6.87 -3.20 2.62
CA CYS A 66 6.57 -1.94 3.31
C CYS A 66 5.51 -1.12 2.57
N ALA A 67 5.61 -0.99 1.24
CA ALA A 67 4.62 -0.32 0.43
C ALA A 67 3.25 -1.04 0.48
N THR A 68 3.22 -2.35 0.24
CA THR A 68 1.94 -3.11 0.22
C THR A 68 1.27 -3.13 1.59
N ILE A 69 2.02 -3.41 2.66
CA ILE A 69 1.48 -3.49 4.02
C ILE A 69 0.95 -2.13 4.47
N SER A 70 1.66 -1.04 4.17
CA SER A 70 1.21 0.31 4.53
C SER A 70 0.02 0.79 3.69
N GLU A 71 0.04 0.58 2.36
CA GLU A 71 -1.10 0.91 1.48
C GLU A 71 -2.36 0.18 1.94
N GLN A 72 -2.27 -1.11 2.21
CA GLN A 72 -3.43 -1.94 2.52
C GLN A 72 -3.97 -1.67 3.94
N ALA A 73 -3.08 -1.49 4.92
CA ALA A 73 -3.48 -1.12 6.27
C ALA A 73 -4.13 0.29 6.33
N THR A 74 -3.58 1.26 5.61
CA THR A 74 -4.15 2.62 5.55
C THR A 74 -5.40 2.68 4.69
N GLY A 75 -5.45 1.96 3.56
CA GLY A 75 -6.63 1.86 2.69
C GLY A 75 -7.85 1.28 3.41
N ALA A 76 -7.66 0.35 4.34
CA ALA A 76 -8.73 -0.18 5.20
C ALA A 76 -9.41 0.87 6.10
N SER A 77 -8.77 2.03 6.34
CA SER A 77 -9.38 3.15 7.06
C SER A 77 -10.42 3.92 6.24
N LEU A 78 -10.34 3.85 4.90
CA LEU A 78 -11.23 4.57 3.97
C LEU A 78 -12.48 3.77 3.61
N TRP A 79 -12.54 2.49 3.99
CA TRP A 79 -13.63 1.57 3.69
C TRP A 79 -15.03 2.08 4.09
N PRO A 80 -15.25 2.70 5.27
CA PRO A 80 -16.55 3.29 5.61
C PRO A 80 -16.99 4.38 4.63
N MET A 81 -16.02 5.16 4.12
CA MET A 81 -16.29 6.23 3.15
C MET A 81 -16.65 5.67 1.78
N SER A 82 -15.98 4.59 1.32
CA SER A 82 -16.35 3.90 0.07
C SER A 82 -17.71 3.20 0.19
N ALA A 83 -18.02 2.61 1.35
CA ALA A 83 -19.35 2.04 1.64
C ALA A 83 -20.45 3.10 1.61
N ALA A 84 -20.23 4.25 2.25
CA ALA A 84 -21.18 5.38 2.26
C ALA A 84 -21.40 5.99 0.86
N GLN A 85 -20.42 5.90 -0.04
CA GLN A 85 -20.55 6.29 -1.46
C GLN A 85 -21.24 5.22 -2.33
N GLY A 86 -21.63 4.06 -1.78
CA GLY A 86 -22.23 2.97 -2.53
C GLY A 86 -21.25 2.23 -3.46
N LYS A 87 -19.93 2.40 -3.28
CA LYS A 87 -18.90 1.77 -4.13
C LYS A 87 -18.65 0.30 -3.78
N THR A 88 -19.69 -0.52 -3.84
CA THR A 88 -19.65 -1.92 -3.37
C THR A 88 -18.63 -2.78 -4.10
N ALA A 89 -18.51 -2.67 -5.43
CA ALA A 89 -17.53 -3.46 -6.20
C ALA A 89 -16.06 -3.12 -5.86
N GLU A 90 -15.73 -1.82 -5.76
CA GLU A 90 -14.40 -1.35 -5.33
C GLU A 90 -14.09 -1.81 -3.90
N LEU A 91 -15.09 -1.79 -3.02
CA LEU A 91 -14.95 -2.22 -1.64
C LEU A 91 -14.72 -3.74 -1.51
N GLU A 92 -15.46 -4.57 -2.24
CA GLU A 92 -15.24 -6.02 -2.24
C GLU A 92 -13.87 -6.39 -2.83
N GLN A 93 -13.41 -5.68 -3.86
CA GLN A 93 -12.03 -5.81 -4.34
C GLN A 93 -11.02 -5.47 -3.22
N LYS A 94 -11.16 -4.31 -2.56
CA LYS A 94 -10.24 -3.91 -1.49
C LYS A 94 -10.25 -4.87 -0.29
N LYS A 95 -11.39 -5.47 0.04
CA LYS A 95 -11.50 -6.54 1.04
C LYS A 95 -10.74 -7.80 0.62
N ALA A 96 -10.88 -8.23 -0.64
CA ALA A 96 -10.13 -9.37 -1.17
C ALA A 96 -8.61 -9.10 -1.14
N GLU A 97 -8.17 -7.95 -1.64
CA GLU A 97 -6.75 -7.57 -1.66
C GLU A 97 -6.13 -7.51 -0.24
N LEU A 98 -6.86 -6.98 0.76
CA LEU A 98 -6.41 -6.99 2.15
C LEU A 98 -6.30 -8.43 2.69
N SER A 99 -7.24 -9.30 2.33
CA SER A 99 -7.28 -10.71 2.73
C SER A 99 -6.19 -11.56 2.05
N ASP A 100 -5.77 -11.20 0.84
CA ASP A 100 -4.59 -11.78 0.18
C ASP A 100 -3.28 -11.26 0.79
N THR A 101 -3.25 -9.99 1.23
CA THR A 101 -2.10 -9.43 1.96
C THR A 101 -1.83 -10.21 3.27
N VAL A 102 -2.87 -10.63 4.00
CA VAL A 102 -2.76 -11.53 5.19
C VAL A 102 -1.97 -12.82 4.88
N LYS A 103 -2.07 -13.36 3.66
CA LYS A 103 -1.35 -14.58 3.26
C LYS A 103 0.15 -14.32 3.06
N ARG A 104 0.49 -13.12 2.58
CA ARG A 104 1.84 -12.68 2.17
C ARG A 104 2.67 -12.04 3.29
N VAL A 105 2.05 -11.42 4.30
CA VAL A 105 2.80 -10.79 5.41
C VAL A 105 3.72 -11.80 6.14
N PRO A 106 4.87 -11.33 6.69
CA PRO A 106 5.73 -12.16 7.53
C PRO A 106 4.99 -12.69 8.75
N ASP A 107 5.40 -13.85 9.25
CA ASP A 107 4.70 -14.55 10.33
C ASP A 107 4.68 -13.76 11.65
N THR A 108 5.66 -12.88 11.86
CA THR A 108 5.72 -11.93 13.00
C THR A 108 4.62 -10.86 12.97
N LEU A 109 4.00 -10.62 11.81
CA LEU A 109 2.93 -9.63 11.61
C LEU A 109 1.56 -10.31 11.34
N LYS A 110 1.55 -11.61 11.05
CA LYS A 110 0.41 -12.31 10.46
C LYS A 110 -0.85 -12.30 11.33
N ALA A 111 -0.70 -12.52 12.64
CA ALA A 111 -1.83 -12.45 13.57
C ALA A 111 -2.43 -11.04 13.67
N ASP A 112 -1.58 -10.01 13.75
CA ASP A 112 -2.00 -8.62 13.84
C ASP A 112 -2.68 -8.13 12.55
N PHE A 113 -2.15 -8.51 11.38
CA PHE A 113 -2.74 -8.16 10.09
C PHE A 113 -4.03 -8.94 9.81
N THR A 114 -4.15 -10.18 10.28
CA THR A 114 -5.43 -10.93 10.30
C THR A 114 -6.47 -10.19 11.14
N ARG A 115 -6.10 -9.78 12.37
CA ARG A 115 -7.00 -9.01 13.24
C ARG A 115 -7.41 -7.68 12.61
N LEU A 116 -6.50 -6.99 11.92
CA LEU A 116 -6.83 -5.77 11.17
C LEU A 116 -7.85 -6.04 10.06
N ASN A 117 -7.68 -7.12 9.28
CA ASN A 117 -8.62 -7.52 8.25
C ASN A 117 -10.02 -7.84 8.83
N GLU A 118 -10.09 -8.64 9.89
CA GLU A 118 -11.35 -8.98 10.57
C GLU A 118 -12.07 -7.75 11.11
N VAL A 119 -11.34 -6.84 11.78
CA VAL A 119 -11.89 -5.61 12.35
C VAL A 119 -12.35 -4.65 11.26
N ALA A 120 -11.60 -4.49 10.17
CA ALA A 120 -12.00 -3.66 9.04
C ALA A 120 -13.27 -4.19 8.35
N VAL A 121 -13.36 -5.51 8.12
CA VAL A 121 -14.53 -6.15 7.51
C VAL A 121 -15.75 -6.05 8.43
N ALA A 122 -15.59 -6.32 9.73
CA ALA A 122 -16.67 -6.17 10.71
C ALA A 122 -17.20 -4.72 10.76
N GLY A 123 -16.30 -3.73 10.69
CA GLY A 123 -16.64 -2.32 10.74
C GLY A 123 -17.47 -1.79 9.57
N LEU A 124 -17.60 -2.55 8.48
CA LEU A 124 -18.50 -2.25 7.37
C LEU A 124 -19.98 -2.52 7.70
N SER A 125 -20.24 -3.49 8.58
CA SER A 125 -21.59 -3.79 9.09
C SER A 125 -21.85 -3.12 10.44
N ASP A 126 -20.80 -2.93 11.26
CA ASP A 126 -20.86 -2.27 12.56
C ASP A 126 -19.97 -1.01 12.56
N GLN A 127 -20.54 0.14 12.21
CA GLN A 127 -19.80 1.42 12.22
C GLN A 127 -19.32 1.85 13.63
N THR A 128 -19.75 1.18 14.71
CA THR A 128 -19.16 1.43 16.03
C THR A 128 -17.70 0.99 16.09
N VAL A 129 -17.25 0.05 15.26
CA VAL A 129 -15.86 -0.42 15.21
C VAL A 129 -14.88 0.69 14.82
N TYR A 130 -15.26 1.54 13.85
CA TYR A 130 -14.43 2.66 13.41
C TYR A 130 -14.51 3.86 14.36
N SER A 131 -15.64 4.08 15.03
CA SER A 131 -15.84 5.21 15.94
C SER A 131 -15.44 4.95 17.40
N SER A 132 -15.36 3.68 17.83
CA SER A 132 -14.93 3.28 19.18
C SER A 132 -13.41 3.13 19.35
N GLY A 133 -12.64 3.34 18.27
CA GLY A 133 -11.18 3.17 18.28
C GLY A 133 -10.68 1.75 18.03
N LYS A 134 -11.56 0.72 17.98
CA LYS A 134 -11.16 -0.68 17.73
C LYS A 134 -10.33 -0.86 16.44
N PHE A 135 -10.66 -0.11 15.39
CA PHE A 135 -9.83 -0.10 14.17
C PHE A 135 -8.41 0.45 14.42
N GLN A 136 -8.26 1.52 15.21
CA GLN A 136 -6.93 2.03 15.59
C GLN A 136 -6.16 1.05 16.48
N GLU A 137 -6.83 0.35 17.41
CA GLU A 137 -6.21 -0.71 18.21
C GLU A 137 -5.74 -1.90 17.35
N ALA A 138 -6.37 -2.17 16.21
CA ALA A 138 -5.94 -3.18 15.25
C ALA A 138 -4.80 -2.68 14.34
N MET A 139 -4.79 -1.40 14.00
CA MET A 139 -3.69 -0.74 13.28
C MET A 139 -2.40 -0.65 14.10
N ALA A 140 -2.48 -0.39 15.41
CA ALA A 140 -1.34 -0.11 16.27
C ALA A 140 -0.15 -1.10 16.15
N PRO A 141 -0.34 -2.44 16.23
CA PRO A 141 0.77 -3.39 16.02
C PRO A 141 1.33 -3.35 14.59
N VAL A 142 0.49 -3.16 13.57
CA VAL A 142 0.91 -3.05 12.17
C VAL A 142 1.76 -1.79 11.96
N THR A 143 1.34 -0.65 12.50
CA THR A 143 2.13 0.60 12.49
C THR A 143 3.45 0.44 13.23
N LYS A 144 3.48 -0.27 14.37
CA LYS A 144 4.72 -0.56 15.11
C LYS A 144 5.67 -1.44 14.30
N TRP A 145 5.15 -2.45 13.61
CA TRP A 145 5.96 -3.30 12.73
C TRP A 145 6.54 -2.50 11.57
N LEU A 146 5.73 -1.70 10.87
CA LEU A 146 6.18 -0.82 9.79
C LEU A 146 7.29 0.12 10.27
N ALA A 147 7.09 0.83 11.38
CA ALA A 147 8.10 1.74 11.96
C ALA A 147 9.42 1.05 12.36
N SER A 148 9.42 -0.27 12.55
CA SER A 148 10.62 -1.04 12.94
C SER A 148 11.35 -1.66 11.74
N ASN A 149 10.72 -1.74 10.56
CA ASN A 149 11.22 -2.50 9.40
C ASN A 149 11.26 -1.69 8.08
N CYS A 150 10.68 -0.48 8.05
CA CYS A 150 10.42 0.29 6.83
C CYS A 150 10.91 1.76 6.92
N ALA A 151 12.00 1.98 7.66
CA ALA A 151 12.59 3.30 7.91
C ALA A 151 13.74 3.61 6.94
#